data_AF-C5KPI6-F1
#
_entry.id   AF-C5KPI6-F1
#
_cell.length_a   1.000
_cell.length_b   1.000
_cell.length_c   1.000
_cell.angle_alpha   90.00
_cell.angle_beta   90.00
_cell.angle_gamma   90.00
#
_symmetry.space_group_name_H-M   'P 1'
#
loop_
_entity.id
_entity.type
_entity.pdbx_description
1 polymer ?
#
loop_
_entity_poly.entity_id
_entity_poly.type
_entity_poly.pdbx_seq_one_letter_code
_entity_poly.pdbx_strand_id
1 'polypeptide(L)'
;MSYSAELKNGISEEVAVDPYIAIVQDADRLDAIGAIGICRCMVYSGANGRPIVSEGGEEEMKLRRKYAKKSRSAVAHFYEKLLQLKESMKTRTGGEMAEERHQFMLQFLDQLFDEVKGVK
;
A
#
# COMPACT_ATOMS: atom_id res chain seq x y z
N MET A 1 -11.74 -2.92 -13.61
CA MET A 1 -10.88 -1.71 -13.73
C MET A 1 -9.74 -1.76 -12.70
N SER A 2 -8.57 -1.19 -13.02
CA SER A 2 -7.43 -1.09 -12.06
C SER A 2 -7.67 0.01 -11.01
N TYR A 3 -7.11 -0.13 -9.81
CA TYR A 3 -7.19 0.88 -8.73
C TYR A 3 -6.83 2.31 -9.20
N SER A 4 -5.78 2.45 -10.02
CA SER A 4 -5.36 3.75 -10.55
C SER A 4 -6.35 4.34 -11.55
N ALA A 5 -7.14 3.50 -12.22
CA ALA A 5 -8.22 3.94 -13.11
C ALA A 5 -9.45 4.39 -12.29
N GLU A 6 -9.77 3.70 -11.20
CA GLU A 6 -10.88 4.09 -10.30
C GLU A 6 -10.63 5.43 -9.62
N LEU A 7 -9.40 5.73 -9.20
CA LEU A 7 -9.04 7.05 -8.64
C LEU A 7 -9.24 8.21 -9.63
N LYS A 8 -9.09 7.96 -10.93
CA LYS A 8 -9.20 9.00 -11.97
C LYS A 8 -10.63 9.17 -12.48
N ASN A 9 -11.37 8.07 -12.61
CA ASN A 9 -12.64 8.04 -13.32
C ASN A 9 -13.86 7.84 -12.40
N GLY A 10 -13.64 7.69 -11.10
CA GLY A 10 -14.68 7.22 -10.18
C GLY A 10 -14.99 5.73 -10.39
N ILE A 11 -15.85 5.17 -9.55
CA ILE A 11 -16.37 3.81 -9.74
C ILE A 11 -17.47 3.89 -10.79
N SER A 12 -17.29 3.25 -11.96
CA SER A 12 -18.35 3.15 -12.96
C SER A 12 -19.54 2.36 -12.41
N GLU A 13 -20.76 2.79 -12.71
CA GLU A 13 -22.00 2.13 -12.23
C GLU A 13 -22.00 0.62 -12.51
N GLU A 14 -21.50 0.14 -13.65
CA GLU A 14 -21.38 -1.29 -13.99
C GLU A 14 -20.59 -2.13 -12.98
N VAL A 15 -19.57 -1.55 -12.33
CA VAL A 15 -18.75 -2.24 -11.31
C VAL A 15 -19.47 -2.29 -9.96
N ALA A 16 -20.48 -1.44 -9.76
CA ALA A 16 -21.35 -1.53 -8.59
C ALA A 16 -22.42 -2.65 -8.72
N VAL A 17 -22.60 -3.25 -9.91
CA VAL A 17 -23.72 -4.16 -10.18
C VAL A 17 -23.37 -5.66 -10.08
N ASP A 18 -22.11 -6.06 -10.29
CA ASP A 18 -21.72 -7.48 -10.29
C ASP A 18 -20.86 -7.87 -9.07
N PRO A 19 -21.39 -8.69 -8.14
CA PRO A 19 -20.64 -9.22 -6.99
C PRO A 19 -19.36 -9.98 -7.36
N TYR A 20 -19.31 -10.68 -8.50
CA TYR A 20 -18.11 -11.43 -8.91
C TYR A 20 -16.95 -10.50 -9.29
N ILE A 21 -17.25 -9.37 -9.94
CA ILE A 21 -16.24 -8.37 -10.26
C ILE A 21 -15.64 -7.78 -8.98
N ALA A 22 -16.49 -7.49 -7.97
CA ALA A 22 -16.02 -7.01 -6.68
C ALA A 22 -15.09 -8.00 -5.97
N ILE A 23 -15.43 -9.29 -5.98
CA ILE A 23 -14.61 -10.35 -5.38
C ILE A 23 -13.24 -10.45 -6.06
N VAL A 24 -13.20 -10.46 -7.40
CA VAL A 24 -11.93 -10.54 -8.15
C VAL A 24 -11.05 -9.31 -7.91
N GLN A 25 -11.66 -8.12 -7.82
CA GLN A 25 -10.92 -6.90 -7.54
C GLN A 25 -10.37 -6.85 -6.11
N ASP A 26 -11.13 -7.31 -5.12
CA ASP A 26 -10.64 -7.41 -3.75
C ASP A 26 -9.50 -8.43 -3.65
N ALA A 27 -9.59 -9.57 -4.34
CA ALA A 27 -8.53 -10.57 -4.38
C ALA A 27 -7.20 -10.00 -4.95
N ASP A 28 -7.26 -9.27 -6.06
CA ASP A 28 -6.08 -8.58 -6.64
C ASP A 28 -5.48 -7.56 -5.67
N ARG A 29 -6.32 -6.79 -4.96
CA ARG A 29 -5.87 -5.79 -3.98
C ARG A 29 -5.27 -6.43 -2.75
N LEU A 30 -5.85 -7.54 -2.28
CA LEU A 30 -5.33 -8.29 -1.15
C LEU A 30 -3.92 -8.83 -1.45
N ASP A 31 -3.65 -9.33 -2.66
CA ASP A 31 -2.31 -9.79 -3.05
C ASP A 31 -1.26 -8.66 -3.03
N ALA A 32 -1.69 -7.42 -3.28
CA ALA A 32 -0.81 -6.26 -3.24
C ALA A 32 -0.41 -5.80 -1.82
N ILE A 33 -1.03 -6.33 -0.76
CA ILE A 33 -0.79 -5.92 0.63
C ILE A 33 -0.38 -7.08 1.55
N GLY A 34 0.05 -6.76 2.77
CA GLY A 34 0.57 -7.74 3.73
C GLY A 34 2.00 -8.17 3.41
N ALA A 35 2.42 -9.34 3.90
CA ALA A 35 3.79 -9.84 3.74
C ALA A 35 4.23 -9.94 2.26
N ILE A 36 3.38 -10.49 1.39
CA ILE A 36 3.65 -10.59 -0.04
C ILE A 36 3.75 -9.19 -0.67
N GLY A 37 2.85 -8.28 -0.30
CA GLY A 37 2.90 -6.88 -0.74
C GLY A 37 4.21 -6.19 -0.38
N ILE A 38 4.71 -6.40 0.84
CA ILE A 38 6.02 -5.90 1.28
C ILE A 38 7.13 -6.42 0.38
N CYS A 39 7.23 -7.75 0.21
CA CYS A 39 8.27 -8.36 -0.61
C CYS A 39 8.23 -7.84 -2.06
N ARG A 40 7.04 -7.81 -2.67
CA ARG A 40 6.86 -7.29 -4.04
C ARG A 40 7.29 -5.84 -4.17
N CYS A 41 6.93 -5.01 -3.20
CA CYS A 41 7.31 -3.59 -3.18
C CYS A 41 8.82 -3.40 -3.08
N MET A 42 9.49 -4.16 -2.22
CA MET A 42 10.94 -4.07 -2.03
C MET A 42 11.70 -4.59 -3.26
N VAL A 43 11.31 -5.74 -3.80
CA VAL A 43 11.92 -6.31 -5.02
C VAL A 43 11.77 -5.35 -6.21
N TYR A 44 10.57 -4.80 -6.42
CA TYR A 44 10.34 -3.84 -7.49
C TYR A 44 11.18 -2.56 -7.30
N SER A 45 11.24 -2.05 -6.06
CA SER A 45 12.05 -0.86 -5.75
C SER A 45 13.52 -1.09 -6.02
N GLY A 46 14.07 -2.21 -5.57
CA GLY A 46 15.45 -2.62 -5.84
C GLY A 46 15.75 -2.75 -7.34
N ALA A 47 14.87 -3.43 -8.10
CA ALA A 47 15.00 -3.57 -9.55
C ALA A 47 14.95 -2.23 -10.31
N ASN A 48 14.33 -1.20 -9.72
CA ASN A 48 14.21 0.13 -10.30
C ASN A 48 15.20 1.15 -9.71
N GLY A 49 16.20 0.70 -8.94
CA GLY A 49 17.20 1.58 -8.32
C GLY A 49 16.59 2.60 -7.34
N ARG A 50 15.44 2.26 -6.74
CA ARG A 50 14.76 3.11 -5.76
C ARG A 50 15.26 2.76 -4.36
N PRO A 51 15.60 3.75 -3.52
CA PRO A 51 16.00 3.47 -2.15
C PRO A 51 14.82 2.93 -1.34
N ILE A 52 15.09 2.17 -0.28
CA ILE A 52 14.04 1.67 0.62
C ILE A 52 13.39 2.84 1.36
N VAL A 53 14.22 3.70 1.98
CA VAL A 53 13.84 4.94 2.68
C VAL A 53 14.54 6.10 1.99
N SER A 54 13.88 7.27 1.88
CA SER A 54 14.49 8.46 1.28
C SER A 54 15.59 9.10 2.15
N GLU A 55 16.49 9.87 1.52
CA GLU A 55 17.44 10.73 2.21
C GLU A 55 16.65 11.80 2.99
N GLY A 56 16.63 11.69 4.33
CA GLY A 56 15.72 12.45 5.19
C GLY A 56 14.58 11.63 5.79
N GLY A 57 14.72 10.30 5.92
CA GLY A 57 13.70 9.36 6.42
C GLY A 57 12.91 9.78 7.68
N GLU A 58 13.42 10.69 8.51
CA GLU A 58 12.65 11.31 9.60
C GLU A 58 11.44 12.13 9.12
N GLU A 59 11.56 12.88 8.02
CA GLU A 59 10.44 13.64 7.45
C GLU A 59 9.42 12.71 6.79
N GLU A 60 9.88 11.63 6.13
CA GLU A 60 9.02 10.60 5.56
C GLU A 60 8.20 9.88 6.65
N MET A 61 8.81 9.64 7.81
CA MET A 61 8.15 9.08 9.00
C MET A 61 7.13 10.06 9.61
N LYS A 62 7.48 11.35 9.74
CA LYS A 62 6.61 12.36 10.36
C LYS A 62 5.41 12.72 9.49
N LEU A 63 5.58 12.80 8.17
CA LEU A 63 4.56 13.35 7.30
C LEU A 63 3.66 12.30 6.65
N ARG A 64 3.90 11.00 6.86
CA ARG A 64 3.20 9.79 6.37
C ARG A 64 2.57 9.91 4.96
N ARG A 65 1.63 10.83 4.70
CA ARG A 65 1.04 11.14 3.37
C ARG A 65 1.65 12.30 2.57
N LYS A 66 2.14 13.39 3.19
CA LYS A 66 2.47 14.63 2.43
C LYS A 66 3.79 14.53 1.65
N TYR A 67 4.78 13.79 2.18
CA TYR A 67 6.09 13.59 1.54
C TYR A 67 6.11 12.43 0.55
N ALA A 68 5.18 11.48 0.67
CA ALA A 68 5.10 10.31 -0.17
C ALA A 68 5.07 10.69 -1.68
N LYS A 69 4.35 11.76 -2.03
CA LYS A 69 4.27 12.31 -3.41
C LYS A 69 5.56 12.89 -3.99
N LYS A 70 6.57 13.16 -3.17
CA LYS A 70 7.86 13.73 -3.61
C LYS A 70 9.00 12.71 -3.60
N SER A 71 8.86 11.62 -2.85
CA SER A 71 9.88 10.60 -2.67
C SER A 71 9.65 9.45 -3.66
N ARG A 72 10.74 8.94 -4.26
CA ARG A 72 10.70 7.72 -5.09
C ARG A 72 11.07 6.46 -4.31
N SER A 73 11.05 6.50 -2.98
CA SER A 73 11.44 5.37 -2.13
C SER A 73 10.39 4.24 -2.14
N ALA A 74 10.78 3.06 -1.65
CA ALA A 74 9.83 1.97 -1.40
C ALA A 74 8.78 2.39 -0.37
N VAL A 75 9.20 3.00 0.74
CA VAL A 75 8.33 3.46 1.83
C VAL A 75 7.32 4.51 1.38
N ALA A 76 7.70 5.42 0.48
CA ALA A 76 6.75 6.35 -0.13
C ALA A 76 5.58 5.60 -0.78
N HIS A 77 5.87 4.52 -1.53
CA HIS A 77 4.85 3.72 -2.19
C HIS A 77 3.86 3.06 -1.21
N PHE A 78 4.33 2.67 -0.02
CA PHE A 78 3.44 2.17 1.04
C PHE A 78 2.37 3.21 1.37
N TYR A 79 2.77 4.45 1.62
CA TYR A 79 1.84 5.50 2.03
C TYR A 79 0.99 6.06 0.90
N GLU A 80 1.55 6.18 -0.31
CA GLU A 80 0.82 6.65 -1.49
C GLU A 80 -0.28 5.68 -1.90
N LYS A 81 -0.02 4.37 -1.80
CA LYS A 81 -0.89 3.36 -2.39
C LYS A 81 -1.22 2.23 -1.43
N LEU A 82 -0.23 1.44 -0.98
CA LEU A 82 -0.51 0.14 -0.35
C LEU A 82 -1.38 0.27 0.91
N LEU A 83 -1.10 1.28 1.75
CA LEU A 83 -1.86 1.56 2.96
C LEU A 83 -3.26 2.16 2.68
N GLN A 84 -3.53 2.64 1.47
CA GLN A 84 -4.85 3.13 1.06
C GLN A 84 -5.76 2.02 0.53
N LEU A 85 -5.20 0.84 0.17
CA LEU A 85 -5.97 -0.21 -0.50
C LEU A 85 -7.05 -0.83 0.39
N LYS A 86 -6.82 -0.89 1.71
CA LYS A 86 -7.81 -1.41 2.66
C LYS A 86 -9.14 -0.66 2.59
N GLU A 87 -9.11 0.67 2.55
CA GLU A 87 -10.31 1.51 2.47
C GLU A 87 -11.03 1.42 1.12
N SER A 88 -10.40 0.77 0.13
CA SER A 88 -10.99 0.55 -1.20
C SER A 88 -11.61 -0.84 -1.38
N MET A 89 -11.60 -1.70 -0.37
CA MET A 89 -12.22 -3.03 -0.46
C MET A 89 -13.73 -2.91 -0.68
N LYS A 90 -14.28 -3.77 -1.54
CA LYS A 90 -15.68 -3.74 -1.97
C LYS A 90 -16.55 -4.71 -1.20
N THR A 91 -15.95 -5.78 -0.67
CA THR A 91 -16.62 -6.82 0.10
C THR A 91 -16.27 -6.70 1.58
N ARG A 92 -17.19 -7.13 2.46
CA ARG A 92 -16.95 -7.16 3.91
C ARG A 92 -15.75 -8.05 4.24
N THR A 93 -15.73 -9.27 3.70
CA THR A 93 -14.63 -10.23 3.91
C THR A 93 -13.31 -9.70 3.39
N GLY A 94 -13.30 -9.04 2.23
CA GLY A 94 -12.11 -8.38 1.69
C GLY A 94 -11.59 -7.30 2.65
N GLY A 95 -12.48 -6.50 3.22
CA GLY A 95 -12.16 -5.49 4.24
C GLY A 95 -11.55 -6.09 5.51
N GLU A 96 -12.14 -7.17 6.05
CA GLU A 96 -11.63 -7.88 7.23
C GLU A 96 -10.21 -8.44 6.99
N MET A 97 -10.00 -9.14 5.88
CA MET A 97 -8.68 -9.66 5.50
C MET A 97 -7.65 -8.54 5.24
N ALA A 98 -8.11 -7.43 4.65
CA ALA A 98 -7.26 -6.29 4.37
C ALA A 98 -6.81 -5.58 5.64
N GLU A 99 -7.64 -5.55 6.68
CA GLU A 99 -7.28 -4.98 7.98
C GLU A 99 -6.08 -5.71 8.59
N GLU A 100 -6.14 -7.04 8.67
CA GLU A 100 -5.02 -7.84 9.21
C GLU A 100 -3.72 -7.59 8.44
N ARG A 101 -3.79 -7.60 7.10
CA ARG A 101 -2.64 -7.33 6.22
C ARG A 101 -2.13 -5.89 6.35
N HIS A 102 -3.04 -4.93 6.54
CA HIS A 102 -2.71 -3.54 6.76
C HIS A 102 -1.95 -3.34 8.06
N GLN A 103 -2.44 -3.92 9.16
CA GLN A 103 -1.78 -3.84 10.46
C GLN A 103 -0.38 -4.45 10.42
N PHE A 104 -0.20 -5.59 9.74
CA PHE A 104 1.13 -6.17 9.55
C PHE A 104 2.10 -5.22 8.82
N MET A 105 1.63 -4.53 7.77
CA MET A 105 2.48 -3.54 7.07
C MET A 105 2.83 -2.34 7.95
N LEU A 106 1.91 -1.87 8.80
CA LEU A 106 2.22 -0.79 9.74
C LEU A 106 3.29 -1.23 10.75
N GLN A 107 3.15 -2.43 11.32
CA GLN A 107 4.15 -3.00 12.23
C GLN A 107 5.51 -3.16 11.56
N PHE A 108 5.54 -3.66 10.32
CA PHE A 108 6.75 -3.75 9.53
C PHE A 108 7.41 -2.38 9.33
N LEU A 109 6.64 -1.35 8.97
CA LEU A 109 7.17 0.00 8.77
C LEU A 109 7.71 0.58 10.08
N ASP A 110 7.00 0.45 11.19
CA ASP A 110 7.44 0.96 12.48
C ASP A 110 8.77 0.29 12.90
N GLN A 111 8.88 -1.03 12.75
CA GLN A 111 10.12 -1.77 13.02
C GLN A 111 11.26 -1.36 12.06
N LEU A 112 10.97 -1.22 10.77
CA LEU A 112 11.94 -0.74 9.77
C LEU A 112 12.48 0.64 10.15
N PHE A 113 11.63 1.56 10.60
CA PHE A 113 12.07 2.89 11.03
C PHE A 113 12.88 2.87 12.32
N ASP A 114 12.55 2.01 13.28
CA ASP A 114 13.34 1.82 14.50
C ASP A 114 14.77 1.33 14.17
N GLU A 115 14.87 0.33 13.28
CA GLU A 115 16.15 -0.25 12.84
C GLU A 115 16.99 0.75 12.03
N VAL A 116 16.38 1.49 11.10
CA VAL A 116 17.07 2.52 10.31
C VAL A 116 17.64 3.64 11.18
N LYS A 117 16.98 3.96 12.29
CA LYS A 117 17.46 4.95 13.27
C LYS A 117 18.48 4.38 14.26
N GLY A 118 18.70 3.07 14.29
CA GLY A 118 19.53 2.39 15.28
C GLY A 118 18.95 2.45 16.70
N VAL A 119 17.62 2.51 16.84
CA VAL A 119 16.93 2.50 18.15
C VAL A 119 16.69 1.06 18.64
N LYS A 120 16.81 0.08 17.74
CA LYS A 120 16.80 -1.36 18.00
C LYS A 120 17.92 -2.05 17.26
#